data_AF-A0A0A6PHS6-F1
#
_entry.id   AF-A0A0A6PHS6-F1
#
_cell.length_a   1.000
_cell.length_b   1.000
_cell.length_c   1.000
_cell.angle_alpha   90.00
_cell.angle_beta   90.00
_cell.angle_gamma   90.00
#
_symmetry.space_group_name_H-M   'P 1'
#
loop_
_entity.id
_entity.type
_entity.pdbx_description
1 polymer ?
#
loop_
_entity_poly.entity_id
_entity_poly.type
_entity_poly.pdbx_seq_one_letter_code
_entity_poly.pdbx_strand_id
1 'polypeptide(L)'
;MDIEKIAKAIEMDAGERLPDIRESLQEMVDGKAASVHTPEQLMLRTTRQKLGLSQSDFARLIRTPVTTLCDWEQGRFNPPGSLMCLVEIADKRPDVLRDVLM
;
A
#
# COMPACT_ATOMS: atom_id res chain seq x y z
N MET A 1 -18.15 16.00 -7.49
CA MET A 1 -16.69 16.13 -7.67
C MET A 1 -16.46 16.66 -9.08
N ASP A 2 -15.75 17.77 -9.26
CA ASP A 2 -15.51 18.35 -10.59
C ASP A 2 -14.29 17.69 -11.23
N ILE A 3 -14.54 16.73 -12.12
CA ILE A 3 -13.49 15.90 -12.76
C ILE A 3 -12.57 16.75 -13.63
N GLU A 4 -13.11 17.73 -14.37
CA GLU A 4 -12.31 18.56 -15.27
C GLU A 4 -11.35 19.47 -14.52
N LYS A 5 -11.79 20.03 -13.39
CA LYS A 5 -10.92 20.84 -12.53
C LYS A 5 -9.77 20.01 -11.96
N ILE A 6 -10.04 18.77 -11.56
CA ILE A 6 -9.02 17.87 -10.98
C ILE A 6 -8.04 17.40 -12.05
N ALA A 7 -8.54 16.94 -13.20
CA ALA A 7 -7.71 16.49 -14.32
C ALA A 7 -6.71 17.57 -14.75
N LYS A 8 -7.19 18.83 -14.90
CA LYS A 8 -6.31 19.96 -15.25
C LYS A 8 -5.25 20.25 -14.21
N ALA A 9 -5.58 20.14 -12.92
CA ALA A 9 -4.61 20.35 -11.85
C ALA A 9 -3.50 19.27 -11.87
N ILE A 10 -3.87 18.01 -12.12
CA ILE A 10 -2.92 16.89 -12.21
C ILE A 10 -2.03 17.04 -13.45
N GLU A 11 -2.60 17.32 -14.62
CA GLU A 11 -1.83 17.51 -15.87
C GLU A 11 -0.86 18.71 -15.76
N MET A 12 -1.28 19.77 -15.07
CA MET A 12 -0.43 20.94 -14.81
C MET A 12 0.75 20.59 -13.89
N ASP A 13 0.54 19.80 -12.85
CA ASP A 13 1.58 19.38 -11.91
C ASP A 13 2.54 18.36 -12.54
N ALA A 14 2.02 17.42 -13.33
CA ALA A 14 2.80 16.45 -14.09
C ALA A 14 3.63 17.09 -15.22
N GLY A 15 3.22 18.27 -15.70
CA GLY A 15 3.86 18.96 -16.82
C GLY A 15 3.55 18.33 -18.19
N GLU A 16 2.62 17.39 -18.24
CA GLU A 16 2.21 16.69 -19.47
C GLU A 16 0.72 16.35 -19.45
N ARG A 17 0.19 16.08 -20.64
CA ARG A 17 -1.21 15.65 -20.80
C ARG A 17 -1.32 14.17 -20.45
N LEU A 18 -2.36 13.82 -19.69
CA LEU A 18 -2.68 12.45 -19.31
C LEU A 18 -4.01 12.06 -19.96
N PRO A 19 -4.00 11.42 -21.16
CA PRO A 19 -5.22 11.21 -21.95
C PRO A 19 -6.32 10.46 -21.18
N ASP A 20 -5.93 9.48 -20.37
CA ASP A 20 -6.86 8.57 -19.68
C ASP A 20 -7.27 9.07 -18.28
N ILE A 21 -6.70 10.18 -17.79
CA ILE A 21 -6.94 10.63 -16.40
C ILE A 21 -8.40 10.95 -16.13
N ARG A 22 -9.12 11.47 -17.13
CA ARG A 22 -10.54 11.81 -17.02
C ARG A 22 -11.40 10.56 -16.89
N GLU A 23 -11.07 9.53 -17.67
CA GLU A 23 -11.72 8.22 -17.59
C GLU A 23 -11.47 7.58 -16.24
N SER A 24 -10.21 7.50 -15.79
CA SER A 24 -9.88 6.94 -14.47
C SER A 24 -10.54 7.70 -13.30
N LEU A 25 -10.64 9.04 -13.40
CA LEU A 25 -11.37 9.84 -12.40
C LEU A 25 -12.87 9.57 -12.43
N GLN A 26 -13.46 9.36 -13.61
CA GLN A 26 -14.86 8.99 -13.73
C GLN A 26 -15.12 7.59 -13.17
N GLU A 27 -14.27 6.61 -13.48
CA GLU A 27 -14.33 5.25 -12.92
C GLU A 27 -14.26 5.27 -11.38
N MET A 28 -13.38 6.09 -10.81
CA MET A 28 -13.31 6.28 -9.36
C MET A 28 -14.62 6.85 -8.78
N VAL A 29 -15.24 7.84 -9.44
CA VAL A 29 -16.53 8.43 -9.03
C VAL A 29 -17.67 7.40 -9.16
N ASP A 30 -17.63 6.58 -10.20
CA ASP A 30 -18.58 5.49 -10.45
C ASP A 30 -18.39 4.31 -9.47
N GLY A 31 -17.36 4.33 -8.62
CA GLY A 31 -17.02 3.24 -7.72
C GLY A 31 -16.42 2.01 -8.44
N LYS A 32 -15.98 2.16 -9.69
CA LYS A 32 -15.25 1.15 -10.45
C LYS A 32 -13.80 1.14 -9.98
N ALA A 33 -13.57 0.55 -8.81
CA ALA A 33 -12.23 0.45 -8.25
C ALA A 33 -11.39 -0.60 -8.99
N ALA A 34 -10.21 -0.20 -9.48
CA ALA A 34 -9.25 -1.12 -10.10
C ALA A 34 -8.68 -2.14 -9.10
N SER A 35 -8.65 -1.81 -7.80
CA SER A 35 -8.31 -2.76 -6.73
C SER A 35 -9.03 -2.39 -5.43
N VAL A 36 -9.40 -3.41 -4.66
CA VAL A 36 -9.96 -3.28 -3.32
C VAL A 36 -8.95 -3.88 -2.35
N HIS A 37 -8.58 -3.11 -1.32
CA HIS A 37 -7.68 -3.59 -0.27
C HIS A 37 -8.46 -4.02 0.96
N THR A 38 -8.08 -5.15 1.55
CA THR A 38 -8.61 -5.61 2.83
C THR A 38 -7.96 -4.85 3.99
N PRO A 39 -8.62 -4.78 5.17
CA PRO A 39 -8.02 -4.18 6.37
C PRO A 39 -6.64 -4.75 6.70
N GLU A 40 -6.44 -6.06 6.48
CA GLU A 40 -5.17 -6.76 6.71
C GLU A 40 -4.07 -6.27 5.78
N GLN A 41 -4.37 -6.07 4.49
CA GLN A 41 -3.42 -5.56 3.50
C GLN A 41 -3.03 -4.11 3.83
N LEU A 42 -4.00 -3.29 4.24
CA LEU A 42 -3.74 -1.92 4.67
C LEU A 42 -2.87 -1.90 5.94
N MET A 43 -3.20 -2.72 6.94
CA MET A 43 -2.46 -2.82 8.20
C MET A 43 -1.00 -3.27 7.99
N LEU A 44 -0.78 -4.27 7.14
CA LEU A 44 0.56 -4.73 6.77
C LEU A 44 1.42 -3.56 6.24
N ARG A 45 0.89 -2.81 5.27
CA ARG A 45 1.59 -1.69 4.65
C ARG A 45 1.84 -0.55 5.64
N THR A 46 0.85 -0.16 6.43
CA THR A 46 0.98 0.94 7.39
C THR A 46 1.95 0.61 8.52
N THR A 47 1.92 -0.62 9.03
CA THR A 47 2.88 -1.10 10.04
C THR A 47 4.31 -1.05 9.53
N ARG A 48 4.56 -1.52 8.29
CA ARG A 48 5.90 -1.41 7.69
C ARG A 48 6.37 0.04 7.60
N GLN A 49 5.50 0.93 7.14
CA GLN A 49 5.82 2.37 7.04
C GLN A 49 6.10 2.98 8.41
N LYS A 50 5.34 2.60 9.45
CA LYS A 50 5.54 3.02 10.84
C LYS A 50 6.89 2.58 11.40
N LEU A 51 7.38 1.42 10.97
CA LEU A 51 8.72 0.92 11.31
C LEU A 51 9.84 1.63 10.53
N GLY A 52 9.51 2.44 9.51
CA GLY A 52 10.49 3.12 8.67
C GLY A 52 11.23 2.19 7.71
N LEU A 53 10.66 1.02 7.39
CA LEU A 53 11.32 0.00 6.60
C LEU A 53 10.92 0.06 5.12
N SER A 54 11.89 -0.17 4.23
CA SER A 54 11.63 -0.45 2.82
C SER A 54 10.87 -1.79 2.68
N GLN A 55 10.23 -2.02 1.53
CA GLN A 55 9.63 -3.33 1.26
C GLN A 55 10.68 -4.44 1.32
N SER A 56 11.87 -4.21 0.79
CA SER A 56 12.96 -5.20 0.80
C SER A 56 13.45 -5.52 2.22
N ASP A 57 13.58 -4.53 3.09
CA ASP A 57 14.05 -4.74 4.46
C ASP A 57 12.98 -5.41 5.32
N PHE A 58 11.71 -5.03 5.15
CA PHE A 58 10.61 -5.69 5.84
C PHE A 58 10.44 -7.14 5.36
N ALA A 59 10.53 -7.38 4.05
CA ALA A 59 10.50 -8.73 3.48
C ALA A 59 11.61 -9.62 4.06
N ARG A 60 12.82 -9.07 4.24
CA ARG A 60 13.95 -9.75 4.90
C ARG A 60 13.63 -10.08 6.35
N LEU A 61 13.05 -9.14 7.11
CA LEU A 61 12.65 -9.32 8.51
C LEU A 61 11.63 -10.46 8.67
N ILE A 62 10.61 -10.50 7.82
CA ILE A 62 9.56 -11.53 7.86
C ILE A 62 9.90 -12.78 7.02
N ARG A 63 11.14 -12.89 6.54
CA ARG A 63 11.66 -14.02 5.75
C ARG A 63 10.76 -14.43 4.59
N THR A 64 10.29 -13.44 3.84
CA THR A 64 9.38 -13.61 2.70
C THR A 64 10.00 -12.96 1.46
N PRO A 65 9.77 -13.48 0.23
CA PRO A 65 10.19 -12.78 -0.98
C PRO A 65 9.55 -11.39 -1.09
N VAL A 66 10.32 -10.41 -1.56
CA VAL A 66 9.83 -9.03 -1.73
C VAL A 66 8.63 -8.95 -2.69
N THR A 67 8.60 -9.82 -3.70
CA THR A 67 7.49 -9.94 -4.65
C THR A 67 6.20 -10.36 -3.95
N THR A 68 6.27 -11.34 -3.06
CA THR A 68 5.13 -11.79 -2.25
C THR A 68 4.64 -10.70 -1.30
N LEU A 69 5.54 -9.96 -0.64
CA LEU A 69 5.14 -8.80 0.17
C LEU A 69 4.44 -7.74 -0.70
N CYS A 70 4.97 -7.47 -1.89
CA CYS A 70 4.39 -6.52 -2.83
C CYS A 70 2.99 -6.95 -3.28
N ASP A 71 2.78 -8.22 -3.57
CA ASP A 71 1.46 -8.75 -3.95
C ASP A 71 0.43 -8.57 -2.80
N TRP A 72 0.84 -8.74 -1.55
CA TRP A 72 -0.01 -8.46 -0.39
C TRP A 72 -0.31 -6.97 -0.25
N GLU A 73 0.70 -6.10 -0.29
CA GLU A 73 0.53 -4.66 -0.12
C GLU A 73 -0.24 -3.99 -1.26
N GLN A 74 -0.25 -4.58 -2.46
CA GLN A 74 -0.99 -4.11 -3.64
C GLN A 74 -2.42 -4.66 -3.74
N GLY A 75 -2.85 -5.48 -2.79
CA GLY A 75 -4.21 -6.01 -2.81
C GLY A 75 -4.40 -7.27 -3.67
N ARG A 76 -3.34 -7.85 -4.26
CA ARG A 76 -3.45 -9.01 -5.16
C ARG A 76 -3.78 -10.29 -4.40
N PHE A 77 -3.21 -10.46 -3.20
CA PHE A 77 -3.47 -11.59 -2.31
C PHE A 77 -3.60 -11.14 -0.85
N ASN A 78 -4.33 -11.91 -0.05
CA ASN A 78 -4.36 -11.67 1.39
C ASN A 78 -3.10 -12.22 2.06
N PRO A 79 -2.51 -11.47 3.02
CA PRO A 79 -1.43 -12.00 3.84
C PRO A 79 -1.93 -13.16 4.73
N PRO A 80 -1.06 -14.14 5.06
CA PRO A 80 -1.44 -15.24 5.93
C PRO A 80 -1.71 -14.76 7.36
N GLY A 81 -2.66 -15.39 8.06
CA GLY A 81 -3.06 -14.98 9.42
C GLY A 81 -1.91 -15.03 10.44
N SER A 82 -0.94 -15.94 10.27
CA SER A 82 0.26 -16.00 11.11
C SER A 82 1.14 -14.75 10.96
N LEU A 83 1.25 -14.21 9.75
CA LEU A 83 1.93 -12.94 9.51
C LEU A 83 1.13 -11.79 10.12
N MET A 84 -0.20 -11.81 10.01
CA MET A 84 -1.02 -10.73 10.60
C MET A 84 -0.89 -10.66 12.12
N CYS A 85 -0.76 -11.79 12.80
CA CYS A 85 -0.43 -11.81 14.23
C CYS A 85 0.90 -11.07 14.52
N LEU A 86 1.94 -11.31 13.72
CA LEU A 86 3.22 -10.58 13.85
C LEU A 86 3.06 -9.08 13.55
N VAL A 87 2.29 -8.73 12.50
CA VAL A 87 2.01 -7.33 12.13
C VAL A 87 1.25 -6.59 13.23
N GLU A 88 0.29 -7.24 13.88
CA GLU A 88 -0.43 -6.66 15.02
C GLU A 88 0.48 -6.40 16.22
N ILE A 89 1.39 -7.33 16.51
CA ILE A 89 2.39 -7.15 17.57
C ILE A 89 3.33 -6.00 17.19
N ALA A 90 3.82 -5.97 15.95
CA ALA A 90 4.70 -4.94 15.43
C ALA A 90 4.07 -3.54 15.45
N ASP A 91 2.78 -3.43 15.15
CA ASP A 91 2.06 -2.16 15.20
C ASP A 91 1.94 -1.65 16.65
N LYS A 92 1.60 -2.52 17.59
CA LYS A 92 1.44 -2.16 19.01
C LYS A 92 2.78 -1.92 19.71
N ARG A 93 3.82 -2.66 19.31
CA ARG A 93 5.14 -2.72 19.95
C ARG A 93 6.25 -2.70 18.91
N PRO A 94 6.46 -1.56 18.22
CA PRO A 94 7.49 -1.43 17.19
C PRO A 94 8.92 -1.57 17.74
N ASP A 95 9.09 -1.40 19.05
CA ASP A 95 10.35 -1.63 19.76
C ASP A 95 10.83 -3.08 19.68
N VAL A 96 9.92 -4.05 19.73
CA VAL A 96 10.25 -5.49 19.75
C VAL A 96 10.97 -5.94 18.49
N LEU A 97 10.69 -5.31 17.35
CA LEU A 97 11.34 -5.64 16.07
C LEU A 97 12.67 -4.92 15.87
N ARG A 98 12.92 -3.83 16.59
CA ARG A 98 14.23 -3.15 16.51
C ARG A 98 15.33 -4.03 17.08
N ASP A 99 15.04 -4.77 18.15
CA ASP A 99 16.00 -5.68 18.79
C ASP A 99 16.34 -6.89 17.91
N VAL A 100 15.46 -7.28 16.98
CA VAL A 100 15.69 -8.38 16.03
C VAL A 100 16.51 -7.92 14.81
N LEU A 101 16.54 -6.62 14.54
CA LEU A 101 17.28 -6.02 13.43
C LEU A 101 18.71 -5.61 13.81
N MET A 102 19.09 -5.68 15.09
CA MET A 102 20.44 -5.37 15.61
C MET A 102 21.33 -6.61 15.72
#